data_AF-A0A7X2SW76-F1
#
_entry.id   AF-A0A7X2SW76-F1
#
_cell.length_a   1.000
_cell.length_b   1.000
_cell.length_c   1.000
_cell.angle_alpha   90.00
_cell.angle_beta   90.00
_cell.angle_gamma   90.00
#
_symmetry.space_group_name_H-M   'P 1'
#
loop_
_entity.id
_entity.type
_entity.pdbx_description
1 polymer ?
#
loop_
_entity_poly.entity_id
_entity_poly.type
_entity_poly.pdbx_seq_one_letter_code
_entity_poly.pdbx_strand_id
1 'polypeptide(L)'
;MLLTALVLPLAACDNSDKADAKPAPQSQPQAVAEDSAAQLTTKLNAYVGCFNTTDGSVRDSALRYVSWMANAEKGPTGKERSVNILGEVTPYELESCTKAINQASKAKPTLPALDAAATQYLADLTTLQPLVSQAHLYYSQEDYKDDGFAKGKQMHPPLMKAFNSFMKSSDQFGAEVEKENNEVVAAQLVEIEKSEGRHSRYYRLALVTQAKPLATLFTSSAPDVTEMTKAIDAYSTLLSEAEKATASEAGKPLTWSIFQDNAGTFLKDCKDRMRRIRDKTPYSTGEQSLLKGSGNSGWMVSGSPMRVLKSYNELVEAGNRL
;
A
#
# COMPACT_ATOMS: atom_id res chain seq x y z
N MET A 1 3.82 -0.02 3.40
CA MET A 1 2.86 -0.77 2.57
C MET A 1 2.82 -0.07 1.22
N LEU A 2 2.85 -0.80 0.10
CA LEU A 2 2.59 -0.18 -1.21
C LEU A 2 1.13 0.30 -1.22
N LEU A 3 0.92 1.57 -1.58
CA LEU A 3 -0.42 2.05 -1.91
C LEU A 3 -0.70 1.62 -3.35
N THR A 4 -1.39 0.51 -3.52
CA THR A 4 -1.94 0.11 -4.82
C THR A 4 -3.29 0.78 -5.00
N ALA A 5 -3.33 1.85 -5.79
CA ALA A 5 -4.58 2.36 -6.36
C ALA A 5 -5.02 1.40 -7.47
N LEU A 6 -5.77 0.35 -7.12
CA LEU A 6 -6.36 -0.56 -8.09
C LEU A 6 -7.61 0.10 -8.69
N VAL A 7 -7.42 1.16 -9.46
CA VAL A 7 -8.50 1.82 -10.18
C VAL A 7 -8.61 1.16 -11.55
N LEU A 8 -9.74 0.50 -11.81
CA LEU A 8 -10.04 -0.03 -13.15
C LEU A 8 -10.12 1.14 -14.13
N PRO A 9 -9.47 1.08 -15.31
CA PRO A 9 -9.78 2.03 -16.37
C PRO A 9 -11.28 1.89 -16.69
N LEU A 10 -11.99 3.01 -16.69
CA LEU A 10 -13.34 3.10 -17.24
C LEU A 10 -13.19 2.86 -18.75
N ALA A 11 -13.44 1.64 -19.20
CA ALA A 11 -13.54 1.38 -20.63
C ALA A 11 -14.81 2.09 -21.11
N ALA A 12 -14.64 3.21 -21.81
CA ALA A 12 -15.71 3.75 -22.64
C ALA A 12 -15.99 2.71 -23.72
N CYS A 13 -17.19 2.15 -23.74
CA CYS A 13 -17.65 1.27 -24.80
C CYS A 13 -17.76 2.08 -26.10
N ASP A 14 -16.68 2.16 -26.87
CA ASP A 14 -16.71 2.74 -28.21
C ASP A 14 -17.24 1.66 -29.18
N ASN A 15 -18.56 1.59 -29.30
CA ASN A 15 -19.23 0.74 -30.28
C ASN A 15 -19.34 1.55 -31.59
N SER A 16 -18.27 1.53 -32.38
CA SER A 16 -18.26 2.13 -33.72
C SER A 16 -18.92 1.18 -34.72
N ASP A 17 -20.16 1.48 -35.15
CA ASP A 17 -20.61 1.25 -36.53
C ASP A 17 -21.84 2.13 -36.90
N LYS A 18 -21.57 3.07 -37.82
CA LYS A 18 -22.39 3.94 -38.71
C LYS A 18 -23.93 4.01 -38.56
N ALA A 19 -24.45 5.25 -38.46
CA ALA A 19 -25.10 5.98 -39.58
C ALA A 19 -25.66 7.36 -39.13
N ASP A 20 -25.62 8.32 -40.05
CA ASP A 20 -25.98 9.74 -39.93
C ASP A 20 -27.29 10.05 -39.17
N ALA A 21 -27.17 10.79 -38.06
CA ALA A 21 -28.26 11.60 -37.52
C ALA A 21 -27.69 12.86 -36.84
N LYS A 22 -28.23 14.01 -37.25
CA LYS A 22 -27.92 15.37 -36.78
C LYS A 22 -27.87 15.46 -35.23
N PRO A 23 -26.86 16.11 -34.61
CA PRO A 23 -26.78 16.15 -33.15
C PRO A 23 -27.91 17.00 -32.58
N ALA A 24 -28.83 16.37 -31.85
CA ALA A 24 -29.62 17.06 -30.84
C ALA A 24 -28.72 17.30 -29.61
N PRO A 25 -28.81 18.46 -28.93
CA PRO A 25 -28.00 18.74 -27.75
C PRO A 25 -28.42 17.80 -26.61
N GLN A 26 -27.67 16.73 -26.40
CA GLN A 26 -27.84 15.84 -25.26
C GLN A 26 -27.17 16.44 -24.02
N SER A 27 -28.02 16.70 -23.04
CA SER A 27 -27.84 16.93 -21.61
C SER A 27 -26.44 16.65 -21.03
N GLN A 28 -25.82 17.71 -20.50
CA GLN A 28 -24.49 17.80 -19.90
C GLN A 28 -24.20 17.13 -18.52
N PRO A 29 -25.10 16.46 -17.76
CA PRO A 29 -24.73 15.93 -16.44
C PRO A 29 -23.76 14.75 -16.43
N GLN A 30 -23.83 13.85 -17.41
CA GLN A 30 -23.02 12.62 -17.43
C GLN A 30 -21.56 12.87 -17.84
N ALA A 31 -21.34 13.69 -18.87
CA ALA A 31 -19.99 14.03 -19.34
C ALA A 31 -19.16 14.80 -18.30
N VAL A 32 -19.80 15.65 -17.48
CA VAL A 32 -19.13 16.40 -16.41
C VAL A 32 -18.79 15.51 -15.21
N ALA A 33 -19.63 14.51 -14.91
CA ALA A 33 -19.38 13.54 -13.85
C ALA A 33 -18.24 12.58 -14.21
N GLU A 34 -18.17 12.13 -15.47
CA GLU A 34 -17.07 11.30 -15.97
C GLU A 34 -15.72 12.04 -15.99
N ASP A 35 -15.71 13.32 -16.41
CA ASP A 35 -14.51 14.16 -16.39
C ASP A 35 -14.02 14.40 -14.95
N SER A 36 -14.93 14.65 -14.00
CA SER A 36 -14.56 14.80 -12.58
C SER A 36 -13.97 13.53 -11.97
N ALA A 37 -14.47 12.34 -12.34
CA ALA A 37 -13.94 11.07 -11.87
C ALA A 37 -12.55 10.78 -12.45
N ALA A 38 -12.34 11.03 -13.75
CA ALA A 38 -11.04 10.90 -14.39
C ALA A 38 -9.98 11.86 -13.81
N GLN A 39 -10.38 13.10 -13.51
CA GLN A 39 -9.53 14.08 -12.83
C GLN A 39 -9.14 13.63 -11.41
N LEU A 40 -10.09 13.10 -10.65
CA LEU A 40 -9.85 12.53 -9.32
C LEU A 40 -8.86 11.35 -9.37
N THR A 41 -9.07 10.39 -10.26
CA THR A 41 -8.13 9.27 -10.46
C THR A 41 -6.73 9.75 -10.84
N THR A 42 -6.63 10.73 -11.74
CA THR A 42 -5.34 11.31 -12.14
C THR A 42 -4.63 11.96 -10.95
N LYS A 43 -5.36 12.70 -10.12
CA LYS A 43 -4.84 13.33 -8.90
C LYS A 43 -4.35 12.29 -7.89
N LEU A 44 -5.13 11.25 -7.61
CA LEU A 44 -4.73 10.17 -6.71
C LEU A 44 -3.49 9.41 -7.22
N ASN A 45 -3.41 9.13 -8.51
CA ASN A 45 -2.25 8.47 -9.11
C ASN A 45 -0.96 9.30 -8.98
N ALA A 46 -1.05 10.62 -9.10
CA ALA A 46 0.10 11.51 -8.88
C ALA A 46 0.60 11.45 -7.43
N TYR A 47 -0.32 11.43 -6.45
CA TYR A 47 0.04 11.27 -5.04
C TYR A 47 0.63 9.90 -4.71
N VAL A 48 0.00 8.84 -5.21
CA VAL A 48 0.48 7.46 -5.07
C VAL A 48 1.86 7.27 -5.71
N GLY A 49 2.13 7.91 -6.84
CA GLY A 49 3.42 7.87 -7.51
C GLY A 49 4.57 8.38 -6.63
N CYS A 50 4.40 9.54 -5.98
CA CYS A 50 5.38 10.01 -4.99
C CYS A 50 5.50 9.00 -3.84
N PHE A 51 4.38 8.62 -3.23
CA PHE A 51 4.37 7.78 -2.05
C PHE A 51 5.09 6.44 -2.31
N ASN A 52 4.77 5.76 -3.40
CA ASN A 52 5.37 4.47 -3.75
C ASN A 52 6.87 4.56 -4.08
N THR A 53 7.35 5.70 -4.58
CA THR A 53 8.77 5.88 -4.91
C THR A 53 9.61 6.10 -3.64
N THR A 54 9.15 6.97 -2.75
CA THR A 54 10.00 7.47 -1.66
C THR A 54 9.72 6.82 -0.31
N ASP A 55 8.47 6.49 0.00
CA ASP A 55 8.07 6.12 1.35
C ASP A 55 8.69 4.81 1.85
N GLY A 56 8.65 3.78 1.01
CA GLY A 56 9.24 2.47 1.31
C GLY A 56 10.76 2.56 1.52
N SER A 57 11.44 3.34 0.69
CA SER A 57 12.90 3.56 0.78
C SER A 57 13.28 4.25 2.09
N VAL A 58 12.56 5.32 2.46
CA VAL A 58 12.81 6.05 3.72
C VAL A 58 12.57 5.15 4.93
N ARG A 59 11.50 4.36 4.94
CA ARG A 59 11.18 3.42 6.03
C ARG A 59 12.23 2.34 6.17
N ASP A 60 12.66 1.73 5.07
CA ASP A 60 13.73 0.73 5.09
C ASP A 60 15.06 1.35 5.56
N SER A 61 15.37 2.56 5.09
CA SER A 61 16.56 3.32 5.52
C SER A 61 16.56 3.56 7.03
N ALA A 62 15.44 4.00 7.60
CA ALA A 62 15.28 4.18 9.04
C ALA A 62 15.47 2.86 9.82
N LEU A 63 14.89 1.76 9.33
CA LEU A 63 15.05 0.44 9.95
C LEU A 63 16.50 -0.05 9.91
N ARG A 64 17.20 0.11 8.78
CA ARG A 64 18.62 -0.21 8.66
C ARG A 64 19.46 0.64 9.61
N TYR A 65 19.16 1.93 9.71
CA TYR A 65 19.88 2.85 10.58
C TYR A 65 19.82 2.43 12.05
N VAL A 66 18.66 2.01 12.54
CA VAL A 66 18.52 1.64 13.96
C VAL A 66 18.89 0.18 14.25
N SER A 67 18.97 -0.70 13.23
CA SER A 67 19.09 -2.16 13.42
C SER A 67 20.35 -2.62 14.16
N TRP A 68 21.41 -1.81 14.15
CA TRP A 68 22.71 -2.14 14.73
C TRP A 68 22.97 -1.44 16.07
N MET A 69 22.05 -0.58 16.51
CA MET A 69 22.16 0.12 17.80
C MET A 69 21.54 -0.72 18.91
N ALA A 70 22.20 -0.78 20.06
CA ALA A 70 21.64 -1.44 21.24
C ALA A 70 20.39 -0.72 21.78
N ASN A 71 20.31 0.60 21.59
CA ASN A 71 19.16 1.42 21.94
C ASN A 71 19.00 2.53 20.89
N ALA A 72 17.94 2.44 20.09
CA ALA A 72 17.67 3.36 18.99
C ALA A 72 17.35 4.81 19.43
N GLU A 73 16.94 5.02 20.68
CA GLU A 73 16.68 6.38 21.21
C GLU A 73 17.97 7.06 21.67
N LYS A 74 18.94 6.28 22.16
CA LYS A 74 20.22 6.78 22.66
C LYS A 74 21.27 6.94 21.55
N GLY A 75 21.11 6.18 20.46
CA GLY A 75 22.02 6.22 19.33
C GLY A 75 23.31 5.43 19.52
N PRO A 76 24.32 5.66 18.66
CA PRO A 76 25.57 4.91 18.69
C PRO A 76 26.40 5.20 19.93
N THR A 77 26.98 4.15 20.49
CA THR A 77 27.85 4.20 21.68
C THR A 77 29.34 4.25 21.31
N GLY A 78 29.71 3.76 20.12
CA GLY A 78 31.09 3.52 19.70
C GLY A 78 31.60 2.14 20.05
N LYS A 79 30.72 1.23 20.52
CA LYS A 79 31.04 -0.15 20.88
C LYS A 79 30.37 -1.17 19.96
N GLU A 80 29.71 -0.70 18.91
CA GLU A 80 28.98 -1.52 17.97
C GLU A 80 29.94 -2.37 17.12
N ARG A 81 29.59 -3.64 16.90
CA ARG A 81 30.43 -4.59 16.17
C ARG A 81 30.34 -4.44 14.66
N SER A 82 29.23 -3.90 14.18
CA SER A 82 28.97 -3.63 12.77
C SER A 82 28.04 -2.44 12.65
N VAL A 83 28.12 -1.76 11.52
CA VAL A 83 27.21 -0.68 11.12
C VAL A 83 26.45 -1.16 9.89
N ASN A 84 25.13 -1.04 9.92
CA ASN A 84 24.30 -1.24 8.73
C ASN A 84 24.03 0.13 8.12
N ILE A 85 24.53 0.35 6.90
CA ILE A 85 24.43 1.64 6.23
C ILE A 85 22.97 1.88 5.84
N LEU A 86 22.44 3.02 6.28
CA LEU A 86 21.12 3.48 5.89
C LEU A 86 21.05 3.77 4.39
N GLY A 87 19.89 3.56 3.78
CA GLY A 87 19.65 3.90 2.38
C GLY A 87 19.69 5.41 2.16
N GLU A 88 20.12 5.83 0.97
CA GLU A 88 20.04 7.23 0.56
C GLU A 88 18.61 7.61 0.17
N VAL A 89 18.25 8.88 0.39
CA VAL A 89 17.11 9.53 -0.27
C VAL A 89 17.71 10.56 -1.21
N THR A 90 17.66 10.28 -2.50
CA THR A 90 18.37 11.08 -3.50
C THR A 90 17.66 12.43 -3.71
N PRO A 91 18.40 13.49 -4.07
CA PRO A 91 17.79 14.76 -4.47
C PRO A 91 16.79 14.60 -5.62
N TYR A 92 17.03 13.65 -6.52
CA TYR A 92 16.13 13.35 -7.63
C TYR A 92 14.77 12.80 -7.16
N GLU A 93 14.76 11.88 -6.20
CA GLU A 93 13.51 11.36 -5.61
C GLU A 93 12.71 12.48 -4.93
N LEU A 94 13.39 13.36 -4.18
CA LEU A 94 12.77 14.54 -3.58
C LEU A 94 12.19 15.48 -4.64
N GLU A 95 12.94 15.78 -5.71
CA GLU A 95 12.49 16.66 -6.79
C GLU A 95 11.26 16.08 -7.52
N SER A 96 11.31 14.78 -7.84
CA SER A 96 10.21 14.06 -8.48
C SER A 96 8.93 14.13 -7.62
N CYS A 97 9.05 13.84 -6.32
CA CYS A 97 7.92 13.95 -5.40
C CYS A 97 7.41 15.40 -5.26
N THR A 98 8.33 16.37 -5.16
CA THR A 98 8.02 17.80 -5.10
C THR A 98 7.15 18.23 -6.27
N LYS A 99 7.55 17.83 -7.49
CA LYS A 99 6.79 18.16 -8.71
C LYS A 99 5.41 17.52 -8.69
N ALA A 100 5.32 16.23 -8.36
CA ALA A 100 4.06 15.49 -8.33
C ALA A 100 3.05 16.12 -7.33
N ILE A 101 3.48 16.38 -6.09
CA ILE A 101 2.62 16.93 -5.04
C ILE A 101 2.20 18.37 -5.36
N ASN A 102 3.12 19.21 -5.84
CA ASN A 102 2.80 20.60 -6.19
C ASN A 102 1.83 20.72 -7.37
N GLN A 103 1.89 19.78 -8.31
CA GLN A 103 0.94 19.73 -9.42
C GLN A 103 -0.42 19.19 -8.96
N ALA A 104 -0.43 18.06 -8.24
CA ALA A 104 -1.65 17.39 -7.80
C ALA A 104 -2.48 18.23 -6.82
N SER A 105 -1.82 18.93 -5.88
CA SER A 105 -2.51 19.79 -4.89
C SER A 105 -3.25 20.97 -5.51
N LYS A 106 -2.87 21.39 -6.73
CA LYS A 106 -3.53 22.47 -7.48
C LYS A 106 -4.56 21.94 -8.48
N ALA A 107 -4.57 20.64 -8.74
CA ALA A 107 -5.51 20.02 -9.64
C ALA A 107 -6.90 19.87 -9.00
N LYS A 108 -7.93 19.85 -9.85
CA LYS A 108 -9.30 19.49 -9.45
C LYS A 108 -9.46 17.96 -9.40
N PRO A 109 -10.41 17.44 -8.59
CA PRO A 109 -11.14 18.17 -7.54
C PRO A 109 -10.23 18.58 -6.38
N THR A 110 -10.63 19.60 -5.63
CA THR A 110 -9.94 20.00 -4.40
C THR A 110 -10.28 18.99 -3.31
N LEU A 111 -9.25 18.46 -2.65
CA LEU A 111 -9.40 17.49 -1.57
C LEU A 111 -8.64 18.01 -0.35
N PRO A 112 -9.21 18.96 0.43
CA PRO A 112 -8.44 19.75 1.38
C PRO A 112 -7.63 18.94 2.39
N ALA A 113 -8.19 17.83 2.90
CA ALA A 113 -7.50 16.95 3.85
C ALA A 113 -6.33 16.22 3.20
N LEU A 114 -6.54 15.62 2.03
CA LEU A 114 -5.50 14.93 1.26
C LEU A 114 -4.40 15.90 0.78
N ASP A 115 -4.80 17.05 0.24
CA ASP A 115 -3.90 18.09 -0.27
C ASP A 115 -3.00 18.65 0.85
N ALA A 116 -3.57 18.86 2.04
CA ALA A 116 -2.83 19.29 3.23
C ALA A 116 -1.88 18.18 3.73
N ALA A 117 -2.34 16.93 3.80
CA ALA A 117 -1.52 15.80 4.23
C ALA A 117 -0.33 15.56 3.29
N ALA A 118 -0.54 15.63 1.97
CA ALA A 118 0.52 15.54 0.97
C ALA A 118 1.53 16.68 1.11
N THR A 119 1.06 17.90 1.36
CA THR A 119 1.95 19.07 1.55
C THR A 119 2.80 18.92 2.81
N GLN A 120 2.22 18.44 3.91
CA GLN A 120 2.97 18.17 5.14
C GLN A 120 4.00 17.04 4.95
N TYR A 121 3.61 15.96 4.27
CA TYR A 121 4.52 14.88 3.91
C TYR A 121 5.74 15.40 3.13
N LEU A 122 5.52 16.26 2.14
CA LEU A 122 6.59 16.86 1.35
C LEU A 122 7.52 17.74 2.19
N ALA A 123 6.97 18.52 3.11
CA ALA A 123 7.75 19.39 4.00
C ALA A 123 8.66 18.58 4.94
N ASP A 124 8.14 17.49 5.52
CA ASP A 124 8.91 16.61 6.39
C ASP A 124 9.95 15.81 5.60
N LEU A 125 9.63 15.35 4.39
CA LEU A 125 10.59 14.71 3.49
C LEU A 125 11.73 15.67 3.09
N THR A 126 11.41 16.92 2.78
CA THR A 126 12.40 17.97 2.45
C THR A 126 13.34 18.24 3.61
N THR A 127 12.82 18.21 4.85
CA THR A 127 13.63 18.37 6.07
C THR A 127 14.52 17.16 6.34
N LEU A 128 14.00 15.95 6.07
CA LEU A 128 14.68 14.69 6.33
C LEU A 128 15.84 14.44 5.35
N GLN A 129 15.63 14.72 4.06
CA GLN A 129 16.54 14.38 2.97
C GLN A 129 18.02 14.76 3.26
N PRO A 130 18.37 16.00 3.63
CA PRO A 130 19.77 16.38 3.85
C PRO A 130 20.39 15.66 5.06
N LEU A 131 19.61 15.34 6.09
CA LEU A 131 20.08 14.61 7.27
C LEU A 131 20.40 13.15 6.92
N VAL A 132 19.56 12.52 6.10
CA VAL A 132 19.81 11.16 5.60
C VAL A 132 21.03 11.14 4.71
N SER A 133 21.19 12.07 3.76
CA SER A 133 22.39 12.14 2.92
C SER A 133 23.66 12.36 3.74
N GLN A 134 23.63 13.22 4.76
CA GLN A 134 24.78 13.45 5.64
C GLN A 134 25.17 12.18 6.41
N ALA A 135 24.19 11.49 6.99
CA ALA A 135 24.44 10.24 7.71
C ALA A 135 24.90 9.13 6.76
N HIS A 136 24.27 9.00 5.58
CA HIS A 136 24.65 8.02 4.57
C HIS A 136 26.12 8.18 4.17
N LEU A 137 26.55 9.40 3.86
CA LEU A 137 27.94 9.70 3.52
C LEU A 137 28.91 9.36 4.65
N TYR A 138 28.60 9.76 5.88
CA TYR A 138 29.46 9.50 7.04
C TYR A 138 29.65 7.99 7.30
N TYR A 139 28.57 7.21 7.23
CA TYR A 139 28.67 5.77 7.48
C TYR A 139 29.24 5.00 6.28
N SER A 140 29.02 5.46 5.04
CA SER A 140 29.56 4.82 3.84
C SER A 140 31.06 5.06 3.64
N GLN A 141 31.57 6.22 4.05
CA GLN A 141 33.02 6.50 4.08
C GLN A 141 33.74 5.90 5.28
N GLU A 142 32.99 5.27 6.19
CA GLU A 142 33.51 4.71 7.43
C GLU A 142 34.18 5.70 8.39
N ASP A 143 33.92 7.01 8.24
CA ASP A 143 34.43 8.11 9.08
C ASP A 143 34.23 7.86 10.60
N TYR A 144 33.23 7.03 10.96
CA TYR A 144 32.97 6.61 12.35
C TYR A 144 34.12 5.83 12.98
N LYS A 145 34.98 5.19 12.17
CA LYS A 145 36.19 4.50 12.61
C LYS A 145 37.29 5.49 13.01
N ASP A 146 37.30 6.67 12.38
CA ASP A 146 38.32 7.70 12.59
C ASP A 146 37.98 8.59 13.79
N ASP A 147 36.69 8.89 13.99
CA ASP A 147 36.22 9.81 15.05
C ASP A 147 35.59 9.12 16.27
N GLY A 148 35.60 7.78 16.31
CA GLY A 148 35.01 7.02 17.41
C GLY A 148 33.52 7.28 17.60
N PHE A 149 32.79 7.46 16.49
CA PHE A 149 31.37 7.83 16.43
C PHE A 149 31.03 9.24 16.93
N ALA A 150 31.99 10.16 17.05
CA ALA A 150 31.73 11.51 17.56
C ALA A 150 30.66 12.23 16.73
N LYS A 151 30.82 12.29 15.40
CA LYS A 151 29.84 12.88 14.50
C LYS A 151 28.56 12.04 14.39
N GLY A 152 28.67 10.71 14.43
CA GLY A 152 27.51 9.81 14.48
C GLY A 152 26.58 10.10 15.67
N LYS A 153 27.15 10.33 16.86
CA LYS A 153 26.41 10.73 18.07
C LYS A 153 25.78 12.11 17.93
N GLN A 154 26.47 13.05 17.29
CA GLN A 154 25.96 14.40 17.05
C GLN A 154 24.76 14.41 16.07
N MET A 155 24.84 13.62 15.00
CA MET A 155 23.80 13.55 13.96
C MET A 155 22.56 12.77 14.40
N HIS A 156 22.70 11.87 15.38
CA HIS A 156 21.63 10.96 15.75
C HIS A 156 20.33 11.65 16.25
N PRO A 157 20.36 12.58 17.21
CA PRO A 157 19.13 13.24 17.69
C PRO A 157 18.33 13.99 16.60
N PRO A 158 18.93 14.86 15.76
CA PRO A 158 18.17 15.54 14.70
C PRO A 158 17.66 14.55 13.64
N LEU A 159 18.43 13.52 13.29
CA LEU A 159 18.01 12.50 12.32
C LEU A 159 16.81 11.69 12.84
N MET A 160 16.83 11.22 14.09
CA MET A 160 15.70 10.49 14.68
C MET A 160 14.45 11.36 14.79
N LYS A 161 14.60 12.65 15.13
CA LYS A 161 13.46 13.58 15.15
C LYS A 161 12.84 13.75 13.77
N ALA A 162 13.66 13.88 12.73
CA ALA A 162 13.20 14.00 11.35
C ALA A 162 12.52 12.72 10.86
N PHE A 163 13.10 11.55 11.14
CA PHE A 163 12.46 10.27 10.85
C PHE A 163 11.09 10.16 11.51
N ASN A 164 10.98 10.45 12.81
CA ASN A 164 9.69 10.38 13.52
C ASN A 164 8.63 11.33 12.93
N SER A 165 9.04 12.54 12.55
CA SER A 165 8.14 13.53 11.92
C SER A 165 7.65 13.01 10.56
N PHE A 166 8.58 12.52 9.74
CA PHE A 166 8.27 11.90 8.45
C PHE A 166 7.36 10.68 8.57
N MET A 167 7.60 9.77 9.52
CA MET A 167 6.76 8.58 9.70
C MET A 167 5.32 8.98 10.02
N LYS A 168 5.15 9.98 10.88
CA LYS A 168 3.82 10.50 11.23
C LYS A 168 3.11 11.13 10.03
N SER A 169 3.80 11.98 9.26
CA SER A 169 3.21 12.61 8.07
C SER A 169 2.92 11.58 6.97
N SER A 170 3.78 10.58 6.83
CA SER A 170 3.60 9.45 5.92
C SER A 170 2.36 8.63 6.27
N ASP A 171 2.20 8.23 7.54
CA ASP A 171 1.02 7.49 7.99
C ASP A 171 -0.27 8.29 7.71
N GLN A 172 -0.27 9.59 8.01
CA GLN A 172 -1.42 10.46 7.74
C GLN A 172 -1.70 10.59 6.23
N PHE A 173 -0.69 10.83 5.42
CA PHE A 173 -0.86 10.97 3.97
C PHE A 173 -1.36 9.68 3.33
N GLY A 174 -0.80 8.53 3.72
CA GLY A 174 -1.27 7.23 3.26
C GLY A 174 -2.73 6.94 3.64
N ALA A 175 -3.15 7.33 4.84
CA ALA A 175 -4.53 7.18 5.30
C ALA A 175 -5.51 8.04 4.48
N GLU A 176 -5.16 9.29 4.16
CA GLU A 176 -6.00 10.16 3.30
C GLU A 176 -6.07 9.63 1.87
N VAL A 177 -4.96 9.18 1.28
CA VAL A 177 -4.97 8.56 -0.06
C VAL A 177 -5.87 7.34 -0.08
N GLU A 178 -5.78 6.49 0.94
CA GLU A 178 -6.62 5.30 1.07
C GLU A 178 -8.10 5.65 1.19
N LYS A 179 -8.44 6.66 2.00
CA LYS A 179 -9.81 7.12 2.16
C LYS A 179 -10.42 7.53 0.82
N GLU A 180 -9.75 8.41 0.08
CA GLU A 180 -10.25 8.90 -1.20
C GLU A 180 -10.30 7.79 -2.28
N ASN A 181 -9.31 6.88 -2.27
CA ASN A 181 -9.33 5.71 -3.16
C ASN A 181 -10.51 4.78 -2.87
N ASN A 182 -10.87 4.58 -1.60
CA ASN A 182 -12.01 3.75 -1.22
C ASN A 182 -13.34 4.34 -1.72
N GLU A 183 -13.48 5.67 -1.70
CA GLU A 183 -14.67 6.36 -2.25
C GLU A 183 -14.77 6.17 -3.77
N VAL A 184 -13.66 6.32 -4.50
CA VAL A 184 -13.59 6.06 -5.95
C VAL A 184 -13.98 4.63 -6.28
N VAL A 185 -13.39 3.66 -5.58
CA VAL A 185 -13.66 2.24 -5.80
C VAL A 185 -15.12 1.88 -5.48
N ALA A 186 -15.69 2.44 -4.42
CA ALA A 186 -17.10 2.24 -4.08
C ALA A 186 -18.03 2.77 -5.19
N ALA A 187 -17.74 3.95 -5.74
CA ALA A 187 -18.48 4.51 -6.87
C ALA A 187 -18.34 3.64 -8.13
N GLN A 188 -17.14 3.11 -8.40
CA GLN A 188 -16.91 2.18 -9.51
C GLN A 188 -17.72 0.89 -9.37
N LEU A 189 -17.78 0.30 -8.17
CA LEU A 189 -18.58 -0.91 -7.95
C LEU A 189 -20.06 -0.68 -8.24
N VAL A 190 -20.62 0.46 -7.80
CA VAL A 190 -22.01 0.83 -8.08
C VAL A 190 -22.25 0.99 -9.58
N GLU A 191 -21.35 1.66 -10.29
CA GLU A 191 -21.52 1.86 -11.73
C GLU A 191 -21.40 0.55 -12.51
N ILE A 192 -20.40 -0.29 -12.20
CA ILE A 192 -20.24 -1.61 -12.82
C ILE A 192 -21.48 -2.47 -12.59
N GLU A 193 -21.99 -2.52 -11.36
CA GLU A 193 -23.20 -3.29 -11.05
C GLU A 193 -24.39 -2.81 -11.86
N LYS A 194 -24.52 -1.50 -12.09
CA LYS A 194 -25.61 -0.92 -12.85
C LYS A 194 -25.47 -1.14 -14.37
N SER A 195 -24.27 -1.00 -14.92
CA SER A 195 -24.02 -1.06 -16.36
C SER A 195 -23.80 -2.48 -16.89
N GLU A 196 -23.11 -3.30 -16.11
CA GLU A 196 -22.66 -4.64 -16.51
C GLU A 196 -23.28 -5.74 -15.63
N GLY A 197 -23.74 -5.40 -14.43
CA GLY A 197 -24.17 -6.40 -13.44
C GLY A 197 -23.00 -6.97 -12.64
N ARG A 198 -23.31 -7.89 -11.74
CA ARG A 198 -22.32 -8.56 -10.89
C ARG A 198 -21.65 -9.72 -11.65
N HIS A 199 -20.71 -9.37 -12.51
CA HIS A 199 -19.88 -10.31 -13.28
C HIS A 199 -18.41 -10.24 -12.86
N SER A 200 -17.53 -10.96 -13.55
CA SER A 200 -16.10 -11.09 -13.23
C SER A 200 -15.43 -9.74 -12.97
N ARG A 201 -15.74 -8.70 -13.75
CA ARG A 201 -15.20 -7.34 -13.55
C ARG A 201 -15.60 -6.73 -12.20
N TYR A 202 -16.87 -6.84 -11.81
CA TYR A 202 -17.37 -6.41 -10.51
C TYR A 202 -16.67 -7.16 -9.38
N TYR A 203 -16.66 -8.50 -9.43
CA TYR A 203 -16.09 -9.31 -8.36
C TYR A 203 -14.57 -9.22 -8.25
N ARG A 204 -13.87 -8.96 -9.36
CA ARG A 204 -12.45 -8.64 -9.35
C ARG A 204 -12.18 -7.46 -8.43
N LEU A 205 -12.89 -6.35 -8.66
CA LEU A 205 -12.74 -5.13 -7.88
C LEU A 205 -13.21 -5.35 -6.43
N ALA A 206 -14.36 -5.97 -6.23
CA ALA A 206 -14.94 -6.18 -4.90
C ALA A 206 -14.05 -7.06 -4.01
N LEU A 207 -13.53 -8.18 -4.53
CA LEU A 207 -12.68 -9.10 -3.77
C LEU A 207 -11.34 -8.46 -3.42
N VAL A 208 -10.66 -7.79 -4.36
CA VAL A 208 -9.38 -7.12 -4.06
C VAL A 208 -9.58 -6.00 -3.03
N THR A 209 -10.66 -5.24 -3.16
CA THR A 209 -10.99 -4.13 -2.25
C THR A 209 -11.28 -4.64 -0.85
N GLN A 210 -12.11 -5.68 -0.72
CA GLN A 210 -12.44 -6.26 0.58
C GLN A 210 -11.23 -6.98 1.21
N ALA A 211 -10.32 -7.54 0.42
CA ALA A 211 -9.15 -8.23 0.93
C ALA A 211 -8.16 -7.30 1.66
N LYS A 212 -8.08 -6.02 1.27
CA LYS A 212 -7.13 -5.06 1.85
C LYS A 212 -7.34 -4.81 3.37
N PRO A 213 -8.53 -4.41 3.85
CA PRO A 213 -8.75 -4.24 5.29
C PRO A 213 -8.61 -5.55 6.06
N LEU A 214 -8.91 -6.71 5.44
CA LEU A 214 -8.60 -8.01 6.02
C LEU A 214 -7.09 -8.19 6.21
N ALA A 215 -6.28 -7.93 5.19
CA ALA A 215 -4.82 -8.05 5.32
C ALA A 215 -4.28 -7.12 6.42
N THR A 216 -4.76 -5.87 6.51
CA THR A 216 -4.37 -4.94 7.58
C THR A 216 -4.72 -5.47 8.97
N LEU A 217 -5.97 -5.92 9.17
CA LEU A 217 -6.40 -6.50 10.44
C LEU A 217 -5.52 -7.71 10.82
N PHE A 218 -5.33 -8.65 9.91
CA PHE A 218 -4.67 -9.94 10.18
C PHE A 218 -3.14 -9.84 10.32
N THR A 219 -2.55 -8.74 9.87
CA THR A 219 -1.12 -8.44 10.01
C THR A 219 -0.79 -7.56 11.21
N SER A 220 -1.81 -7.02 11.90
CA SER A 220 -1.61 -6.26 13.14
C SER A 220 -0.98 -7.12 14.25
N SER A 221 -0.37 -6.46 15.24
CA SER A 221 0.36 -7.13 16.33
C SER A 221 -0.53 -7.95 17.26
N ALA A 222 -1.77 -7.50 17.49
CA ALA A 222 -2.73 -8.13 18.37
C ALA A 222 -4.17 -7.95 17.84
N PRO A 223 -4.54 -8.62 16.73
CA PRO A 223 -5.88 -8.51 16.17
C PRO A 223 -6.92 -9.16 17.09
N ASP A 224 -8.10 -8.53 17.16
CA ASP A 224 -9.25 -9.08 17.87
C ASP A 224 -9.88 -10.25 17.09
N VAL A 225 -10.07 -11.39 17.76
CA VAL A 225 -10.59 -12.63 17.14
C VAL A 225 -12.04 -12.48 16.67
N THR A 226 -12.85 -11.64 17.33
CA THR A 226 -14.25 -11.41 16.94
C THR A 226 -14.30 -10.62 15.63
N GLU A 227 -13.51 -9.55 15.52
CA GLU A 227 -13.38 -8.77 14.29
C GLU A 227 -12.79 -9.61 13.16
N MET A 228 -11.78 -10.45 13.43
CA MET A 228 -11.23 -11.39 12.44
C MET A 228 -12.30 -12.35 11.92
N THR A 229 -13.13 -12.89 12.81
CA THR A 229 -14.20 -13.82 12.43
C THR A 229 -15.22 -13.13 11.53
N LYS A 230 -15.72 -11.96 11.93
CA LYS A 230 -16.65 -11.16 11.13
C LYS A 230 -16.09 -10.82 9.75
N ALA A 231 -14.81 -10.43 9.69
CA ALA A 231 -14.14 -10.10 8.44
C ALA A 231 -13.98 -11.32 7.52
N ILE A 232 -13.62 -12.50 8.07
CA ILE A 232 -13.58 -13.77 7.34
C ILE A 232 -14.94 -14.14 6.77
N ASP A 233 -16.01 -14.01 7.57
CA ASP A 233 -17.35 -14.38 7.15
C ASP A 233 -17.86 -13.48 6.02
N ALA A 234 -17.64 -12.18 6.12
CA ALA A 234 -17.96 -11.22 5.07
C ALA A 234 -17.23 -11.55 3.75
N TYR A 235 -15.91 -11.78 3.81
CA TYR A 235 -15.12 -12.13 2.62
C TYR A 235 -15.49 -13.50 2.05
N SER A 236 -15.77 -14.50 2.91
CA SER A 236 -16.20 -15.83 2.50
C SER A 236 -17.54 -15.80 1.78
N THR A 237 -18.48 -14.96 2.23
CA THR A 237 -19.76 -14.74 1.55
C THR A 237 -19.54 -14.11 0.17
N LEU A 238 -18.74 -13.04 0.09
CA LEU A 238 -18.44 -12.37 -1.18
C LEU A 238 -17.77 -13.32 -2.19
N LEU A 239 -16.82 -14.13 -1.73
CA LEU A 239 -16.15 -15.12 -2.57
C LEU A 239 -17.13 -16.19 -3.10
N SER A 240 -18.02 -16.70 -2.24
CA SER A 240 -19.04 -17.66 -2.67
C SER A 240 -20.06 -17.04 -3.64
N GLU A 241 -20.40 -15.77 -3.46
CA GLU A 241 -21.25 -15.01 -4.39
C GLU A 241 -20.58 -14.88 -5.76
N ALA A 242 -19.29 -14.49 -5.77
CA ALA A 242 -18.48 -14.39 -6.97
C ALA A 242 -18.39 -15.72 -7.73
N GLU A 243 -18.13 -16.82 -7.03
CA GLU A 243 -18.07 -18.17 -7.62
C GLU A 243 -19.38 -18.54 -8.32
N LYS A 244 -20.52 -18.32 -7.66
CA LYS A 244 -21.84 -18.65 -8.22
C LYS A 244 -22.18 -17.77 -9.42
N ALA A 245 -21.98 -16.46 -9.29
CA ALA A 245 -22.36 -15.49 -10.31
C ALA A 245 -21.51 -15.59 -11.59
N THR A 246 -20.25 -16.05 -11.47
CA THR A 246 -19.31 -16.12 -12.60
C THR A 246 -19.12 -17.55 -13.16
N ALA A 247 -19.77 -18.56 -12.56
CA ALA A 247 -19.63 -19.96 -12.96
C ALA A 247 -19.91 -20.19 -14.45
N SER A 248 -20.95 -19.56 -14.97
CA SER A 248 -21.40 -19.69 -16.37
C SER A 248 -21.32 -18.38 -17.15
N GLU A 249 -20.55 -17.40 -16.66
CA GLU A 249 -20.36 -16.12 -17.35
C GLU A 249 -19.66 -16.33 -18.71
N ALA A 250 -20.34 -15.90 -19.77
CA ALA A 250 -19.79 -15.90 -21.12
C ALA A 250 -18.75 -14.79 -21.26
N GLY A 251 -17.62 -15.08 -21.90
CA GLY A 251 -16.57 -14.09 -22.13
C GLY A 251 -15.72 -13.73 -20.90
N LYS A 252 -15.86 -14.45 -19.77
CA LYS A 252 -15.00 -14.27 -18.60
C LYS A 252 -13.52 -14.44 -18.96
N PRO A 253 -12.60 -13.67 -18.35
CA PRO A 253 -11.18 -13.77 -18.64
C PRO A 253 -10.64 -15.20 -18.48
N LEU A 254 -9.73 -15.60 -19.37
CA LEU A 254 -9.13 -16.96 -19.35
C LEU A 254 -8.42 -17.28 -18.03
N THR A 255 -7.86 -16.27 -17.38
CA THR A 255 -7.14 -16.37 -16.09
C THR A 255 -8.05 -16.15 -14.88
N TRP A 256 -9.37 -16.07 -15.06
CA TRP A 256 -10.33 -15.86 -13.96
C TRP A 256 -10.23 -16.93 -12.87
N SER A 257 -10.06 -18.20 -13.23
CA SER A 257 -9.91 -19.28 -12.26
C SER A 257 -8.66 -19.10 -11.39
N ILE A 258 -7.55 -18.61 -11.97
CA ILE A 258 -6.32 -18.31 -11.22
C ILE A 258 -6.60 -17.21 -10.19
N PHE A 259 -7.34 -16.17 -10.56
CA PHE A 259 -7.74 -15.13 -9.62
C PHE A 259 -8.61 -15.67 -8.48
N GLN A 260 -9.61 -16.51 -8.79
CA GLN A 260 -10.46 -17.15 -7.77
C GLN A 260 -9.66 -18.05 -6.83
N ASP A 261 -8.71 -18.83 -7.35
CA ASP A 261 -7.82 -19.69 -6.55
C ASP A 261 -6.96 -18.87 -5.58
N ASN A 262 -6.45 -17.71 -6.02
CA ASN A 262 -5.71 -16.79 -5.17
C ASN A 262 -6.61 -16.16 -4.09
N ALA A 263 -7.85 -15.79 -4.43
CA ALA A 263 -8.82 -15.28 -3.47
C ALA A 263 -9.17 -16.34 -2.40
N GLY A 264 -9.33 -17.59 -2.81
CA GLY A 264 -9.53 -18.73 -1.91
C GLY A 264 -8.32 -19.01 -1.01
N THR A 265 -7.10 -18.92 -1.57
CA THR A 265 -5.84 -19.07 -0.83
C THR A 265 -5.70 -17.99 0.25
N PHE A 266 -5.97 -16.73 -0.11
CA PHE A 266 -5.96 -15.62 0.83
C PHE A 266 -6.96 -15.84 1.98
N LEU A 267 -8.20 -16.24 1.68
CA LEU A 267 -9.20 -16.57 2.70
C LEU A 267 -8.74 -17.70 3.63
N LYS A 268 -8.13 -18.75 3.06
CA LYS A 268 -7.60 -19.87 3.84
C LYS A 268 -6.49 -19.41 4.79
N ASP A 269 -5.54 -18.61 4.31
CA ASP A 269 -4.43 -18.11 5.14
C ASP A 269 -4.92 -17.17 6.25
N CYS A 270 -5.95 -16.36 5.97
CA CYS A 270 -6.65 -15.60 7.01
C CYS A 270 -7.23 -16.54 8.07
N LYS A 271 -7.98 -17.58 7.66
CA LYS A 271 -8.55 -18.57 8.59
C LYS A 271 -7.46 -19.26 9.44
N ASP A 272 -6.32 -19.60 8.85
CA ASP A 272 -5.20 -20.23 9.56
C ASP A 272 -4.56 -19.28 10.58
N ARG A 273 -4.39 -17.99 10.24
CA ARG A 273 -3.93 -16.96 11.18
C ARG A 273 -4.90 -16.78 12.34
N MET A 274 -6.21 -16.68 12.06
CA MET A 274 -7.23 -16.57 13.11
C MET A 274 -7.21 -17.78 14.05
N ARG A 275 -7.18 -19.00 13.51
CA ARG A 275 -7.12 -20.23 14.33
C ARG A 275 -5.90 -20.24 15.23
N ARG A 276 -4.71 -19.91 14.70
CA ARG A 276 -3.48 -19.87 15.51
C ARG A 276 -3.61 -18.89 16.69
N ILE A 277 -4.19 -17.72 16.47
CA ILE A 277 -4.41 -16.70 17.53
C ILE A 277 -5.46 -17.18 18.53
N ARG A 278 -6.65 -17.57 18.05
CA ARG A 278 -7.77 -18.05 18.86
C ARG A 278 -7.35 -19.22 19.76
N ASP A 279 -6.67 -20.19 19.17
CA ASP A 279 -6.25 -21.44 19.84
C ASP A 279 -4.93 -21.25 20.62
N LYS A 280 -4.38 -20.03 20.64
CA LYS A 280 -3.11 -19.68 21.31
C LYS A 280 -1.97 -20.62 20.96
N THR A 281 -1.94 -21.09 19.71
CA THR A 281 -0.94 -22.05 19.25
C THR A 281 0.42 -21.36 19.12
N PRO A 282 1.43 -21.73 19.93
CA PRO A 282 2.72 -21.06 19.90
C PRO A 282 3.48 -21.39 18.60
N TYR A 283 4.39 -20.51 18.21
CA TYR A 283 5.36 -20.82 17.16
C TYR A 283 6.41 -21.81 17.69
N SER A 284 6.64 -22.90 16.96
CA SER A 284 7.74 -23.82 17.26
C SER A 284 9.10 -23.13 17.10
N THR A 285 10.17 -23.71 17.65
CA THR A 285 11.52 -23.18 17.51
C THR A 285 11.92 -22.99 16.04
N GLY A 286 11.56 -23.93 15.16
CA GLY A 286 11.82 -23.82 13.72
C GLY A 286 11.06 -22.67 13.06
N GLU A 287 9.78 -22.50 13.42
CA GLU A 287 8.98 -21.37 12.93
C GLU A 287 9.51 -20.04 13.43
N GLN A 288 9.93 -19.96 14.69
CA GLN A 288 10.56 -18.75 15.24
C GLN A 288 11.85 -18.40 14.49
N SER A 289 12.65 -19.40 14.11
CA SER A 289 13.85 -19.18 13.29
C SER A 289 13.49 -18.64 11.90
N LEU A 290 12.43 -19.15 11.26
CA LEU A 290 11.96 -18.64 9.96
C LEU A 290 11.41 -17.21 10.06
N LEU A 291 10.70 -16.89 11.15
CA LEU A 291 10.15 -15.55 11.39
C LEU A 291 11.25 -14.52 11.68
N LYS A 292 12.36 -14.94 12.30
CA LYS A 292 13.51 -14.08 12.65
C LYS A 292 14.59 -14.04 11.56
N GLY A 293 14.54 -14.94 10.58
CA GLY A 293 15.56 -15.08 9.56
C GLY A 293 15.60 -13.90 8.58
N SER A 294 16.80 -13.54 8.13
CA SER A 294 17.02 -12.44 7.18
C SER A 294 16.54 -12.71 5.75
N GLY A 295 16.15 -13.95 5.43
CA GLY A 295 15.75 -14.39 4.09
C GLY A 295 14.28 -14.15 3.73
N ASN A 296 13.55 -13.32 4.49
CA ASN A 296 12.11 -13.08 4.30
C ASN A 296 11.27 -14.37 4.19
N SER A 297 11.64 -15.42 4.94
CA SER A 297 11.02 -16.76 4.85
C SER A 297 9.82 -16.96 5.77
N GLY A 298 9.45 -15.96 6.57
CA GLY A 298 8.33 -16.07 7.51
C GLY A 298 6.96 -16.29 6.85
N TRP A 299 6.81 -16.07 5.54
CA TRP A 299 5.62 -16.46 4.77
C TRP A 299 5.45 -17.99 4.67
N MET A 300 6.50 -18.77 4.92
CA MET A 300 6.44 -20.24 4.94
C MET A 300 5.73 -20.76 6.20
N VAL A 301 5.58 -19.93 7.24
CA VAL A 301 4.96 -20.31 8.50
C VAL A 301 3.44 -20.17 8.41
N SER A 302 2.71 -21.27 8.61
CA SER A 302 1.25 -21.26 8.59
C SER A 302 0.68 -20.42 9.73
N GLY A 303 -0.30 -19.56 9.43
CA GLY A 303 -0.88 -18.62 10.40
C GLY A 303 0.09 -17.54 10.87
N SER A 304 1.13 -17.21 10.08
CA SER A 304 1.94 -16.01 10.28
C SER A 304 1.30 -14.80 9.58
N PRO A 305 1.53 -13.57 10.08
CA PRO A 305 1.10 -12.36 9.39
C PRO A 305 1.76 -12.24 7.99
N MET A 306 3.00 -12.69 7.84
CA MET A 306 3.73 -12.66 6.57
C MET A 306 3.11 -13.57 5.50
N ARG A 307 2.52 -14.71 5.91
CA ARG A 307 1.80 -15.59 4.97
C ARG A 307 0.54 -14.92 4.44
N VAL A 308 -0.25 -14.28 5.31
CA VAL A 308 -1.44 -13.51 4.90
C VAL A 308 -1.08 -12.38 3.95
N LEU A 309 -0.01 -11.63 4.26
CA LEU A 309 0.44 -10.54 3.41
C LEU A 309 0.90 -11.05 2.03
N LYS A 310 1.58 -12.20 1.98
CA LYS A 310 1.99 -12.82 0.72
C LYS A 310 0.78 -13.18 -0.15
N SER A 311 -0.20 -13.92 0.39
CA SER A 311 -1.37 -14.32 -0.40
C SER A 311 -2.27 -13.14 -0.77
N TYR A 312 -2.32 -12.07 0.03
CA TYR A 312 -2.93 -10.80 -0.37
C TYR A 312 -2.24 -10.20 -1.60
N ASN A 313 -0.92 -10.12 -1.60
CA ASN A 313 -0.18 -9.58 -2.75
C ASN A 313 -0.38 -10.43 -4.02
N GLU A 314 -0.39 -11.76 -3.88
CA GLU A 314 -0.66 -12.68 -5.01
C GLU A 314 -2.07 -12.51 -5.57
N LEU A 315 -3.08 -12.27 -4.71
CA LEU A 315 -4.44 -11.91 -5.13
C LEU A 315 -4.46 -10.58 -5.90
N VAL A 316 -3.79 -9.54 -5.39
CA VAL A 316 -3.70 -8.24 -6.07
C VAL A 316 -3.02 -8.38 -7.43
N GLU A 317 -1.91 -9.12 -7.50
CA GLU A 317 -1.20 -9.39 -8.75
C GLU A 317 -2.06 -10.16 -9.75
N ALA A 318 -2.78 -11.21 -9.31
CA ALA A 318 -3.69 -11.95 -10.16
C ALA A 318 -4.82 -11.03 -10.67
N GLY A 319 -5.36 -10.17 -9.81
CA GLY A 319 -6.37 -9.19 -10.18
C GLY A 319 -5.88 -8.18 -11.23
N ASN A 320 -4.63 -7.75 -11.14
CA ASN A 320 -4.02 -6.83 -12.10
C ASN A 320 -3.74 -7.45 -13.49
N ARG A 321 -3.70 -8.79 -13.58
CA ARG A 321 -3.44 -9.52 -14.83
C ARG A 321 -4.71 -9.91 -15.60
N LEU A 322 -5.89 -9.66 -15.03
CA LEU A 322 -7.19 -9.81 -15.67
C LEU A 322 -7.52 -8.55 -16.49
#